data_AF-A0AA96Z4E1-F1
#
_entry.id   AF-A0AA96Z4E1-F1
#
_cell.length_a   1.000
_cell.length_b   1.000
_cell.length_c   1.000
_cell.angle_alpha   90.00
_cell.angle_beta   90.00
_cell.angle_gamma   90.00
#
_symmetry.space_group_name_H-M   'P 1'
#
loop_
_entity.id
_entity.type
_entity.pdbx_description
1 polymer ?
#
loop_
_entity_poly.entity_id
_entity_poly.type
_entity_poly.pdbx_seq_one_letter_code
_entity_poly.pdbx_strand_id
1 'polypeptide(L)'
;MAQEGEFRDRYEKGEAVAAIATSVGKSRNFVKNRIVKAGGTLRPMLSPEQRRKLGARLRAGYEKGATIAELTTPDIGSESQVRKLLHEAGTTMRPPSRRRKKTDHCPTCTCGQPQDSGERSAIEDSDSSDVAPQRTPVQEGVPGESAVRS
;
A
#
# COMPACT_ATOMS: atom_id res chain seq x y z
N MET A 1 28.59 2.24 1.73
CA MET A 1 27.62 2.28 0.61
C MET A 1 27.63 0.96 -0.20
N ALA A 2 27.92 -0.19 0.41
CA ALA A 2 28.22 -1.44 -0.32
C ALA A 2 26.98 -2.23 -0.80
N GLN A 3 25.80 -1.98 -0.23
CA GLN A 3 24.61 -2.81 -0.48
C GLN A 3 23.80 -2.43 -1.75
N GLU A 4 24.10 -1.30 -2.40
CA GLU A 4 23.33 -0.84 -3.57
C GLU A 4 23.53 -1.72 -4.82
N GLY A 5 24.78 -2.07 -5.15
CA GLY A 5 25.10 -2.93 -6.29
C GLY A 5 24.69 -4.38 -6.05
N GLU A 6 24.87 -4.88 -4.82
CA GLU A 6 24.60 -6.29 -4.49
C GLU A 6 23.14 -6.69 -4.72
N PHE A 7 22.18 -5.82 -4.39
CA PHE A 7 20.76 -6.11 -4.64
C PHE A 7 20.44 -6.15 -6.13
N ARG A 8 21.13 -5.34 -6.94
CA ARG A 8 20.99 -5.35 -8.39
C ARG A 8 21.59 -6.62 -8.99
N ASP A 9 22.80 -7.00 -8.58
CA ASP A 9 23.48 -8.20 -9.10
C ASP A 9 22.69 -9.48 -8.79
N ARG A 10 22.15 -9.59 -7.57
CA ARG A 10 21.27 -10.72 -7.18
C ARG A 10 19.98 -10.74 -7.99
N TYR A 11 19.42 -9.57 -8.27
CA TYR A 11 18.23 -9.44 -9.10
C TYR A 11 18.47 -9.81 -10.57
N GLU A 12 19.62 -9.40 -11.14
CA GLU A 12 20.03 -9.76 -12.50
C GLU A 12 20.29 -11.27 -12.64
N LYS A 13 20.82 -11.91 -11.59
CA LYS A 13 20.93 -13.39 -11.49
C LYS A 13 19.58 -14.11 -11.41
N GLY A 14 18.47 -13.37 -11.39
CA GLY A 14 17.10 -13.90 -11.43
C GLY A 14 16.48 -14.13 -10.05
N GLU A 15 17.13 -13.69 -8.98
CA GLU A 15 16.56 -13.83 -7.64
C GLU A 15 15.36 -12.88 -7.46
N ALA A 16 14.26 -13.42 -6.94
CA ALA A 16 13.07 -12.62 -6.69
C ALA A 16 13.35 -11.58 -5.59
N VAL A 17 12.83 -10.35 -5.76
CA VAL A 17 12.95 -9.27 -4.77
C VAL A 17 12.48 -9.71 -3.38
N ALA A 18 11.48 -10.60 -3.31
CA ALA A 18 11.00 -11.17 -2.07
C ALA A 18 12.05 -12.05 -1.36
N ALA A 19 12.81 -12.87 -2.11
CA ALA A 19 13.87 -13.71 -1.56
C ALA A 19 15.05 -12.86 -1.06
N ILE A 20 15.46 -11.87 -1.85
CA ILE A 20 16.49 -10.90 -1.44
C ILE A 20 16.06 -10.19 -0.14
N ALA A 21 14.82 -9.72 -0.08
CA ALA A 21 14.26 -9.05 1.10
C ALA A 21 14.26 -9.94 2.36
N THR A 22 13.82 -11.19 2.24
CA THR A 22 13.84 -12.16 3.35
C THR A 22 15.27 -12.44 3.81
N SER A 23 16.21 -12.66 2.88
CA SER A 23 17.60 -12.97 3.24
C SER A 23 18.33 -11.84 3.98
N VAL A 24 17.97 -10.58 3.70
CA VAL A 24 18.62 -9.39 4.28
C VAL A 24 17.85 -8.87 5.50
N GLY A 25 16.66 -9.42 5.78
CA GLY A 25 15.77 -8.93 6.83
C GLY A 25 15.23 -7.52 6.55
N LYS A 26 15.04 -7.16 5.28
CA LYS A 26 14.54 -5.84 4.86
C LYS A 26 13.20 -5.94 4.18
N SER A 27 12.49 -4.81 4.11
CA SER A 27 11.21 -4.77 3.39
C SER A 27 11.44 -4.92 1.88
N ARG A 28 10.46 -5.52 1.18
CA ARG A 28 10.51 -5.62 -0.29
C ARG A 28 10.65 -4.26 -0.96
N ASN A 29 10.03 -3.22 -0.40
CA ASN A 29 10.10 -1.87 -0.94
C ASN A 29 11.50 -1.27 -0.80
N PHE A 30 12.22 -1.58 0.28
CA PHE A 30 13.61 -1.18 0.47
C PHE A 30 14.52 -1.75 -0.63
N VAL A 31 14.37 -3.05 -0.94
CA VAL A 31 15.13 -3.72 -2.00
C VAL A 31 14.77 -3.14 -3.38
N LYS A 32 13.48 -2.93 -3.67
CA LYS A 32 13.02 -2.29 -4.92
C LYS A 32 13.65 -0.92 -5.13
N ASN A 33 13.58 -0.06 -4.12
CA ASN A 33 14.13 1.30 -4.19
C ASN A 33 15.63 1.29 -4.40
N ARG A 34 16.35 0.33 -3.80
CA ARG A 34 17.80 0.20 -4.00
C ARG A 34 18.17 -0.32 -5.38
N ILE A 35 17.45 -1.29 -5.93
CA ILE A 35 17.65 -1.76 -7.31
C ILE A 35 17.50 -0.59 -8.29
N VAL A 36 16.41 0.19 -8.16
CA VAL A 36 16.17 1.36 -9.03
C VAL A 36 17.25 2.43 -8.84
N LYS A 37 17.65 2.71 -7.59
CA LYS A 37 18.70 3.69 -7.29
C LYS A 37 20.07 3.28 -7.84
N ALA A 38 20.35 1.97 -7.92
CA ALA A 38 21.54 1.41 -8.55
C ALA A 38 21.44 1.32 -10.10
N GLY A 39 20.40 1.91 -10.70
CA GLY A 39 20.14 1.90 -12.14
C GLY A 39 19.55 0.59 -12.68
N GLY A 40 19.13 -0.32 -11.81
CA GLY A 40 18.42 -1.54 -12.20
C GLY A 40 16.96 -1.27 -12.55
N THR A 41 16.46 -1.93 -13.60
CA THR A 41 15.04 -1.84 -13.98
C THR A 41 14.27 -2.99 -13.35
N LEU A 42 13.23 -2.68 -12.57
CA LEU A 42 12.35 -3.70 -12.01
C LEU A 42 11.52 -4.35 -13.12
N ARG A 43 11.48 -5.68 -13.14
CA ARG A 43 10.57 -6.46 -13.97
C ARG A 43 9.13 -6.06 -13.64
N PRO A 44 8.37 -5.58 -14.63
CA PRO A 44 6.96 -5.27 -14.42
C PRO A 44 6.20 -6.57 -14.10
N MET A 45 5.17 -6.47 -13.26
CA MET A 45 4.35 -7.64 -12.89
C MET A 45 3.51 -8.16 -14.06
N LEU A 46 3.17 -7.31 -15.02
CA LEU A 46 2.55 -7.68 -16.29
C LEU A 46 3.54 -7.45 -17.42
N SER A 47 3.57 -8.36 -18.38
CA SER A 47 4.31 -8.16 -19.62
C SER A 47 3.79 -6.90 -20.33
N PRO A 48 4.64 -6.17 -21.07
CA PRO A 48 4.20 -5.00 -21.84
C PRO A 48 3.04 -5.35 -22.80
N GLU A 49 3.02 -6.56 -23.34
CA GLU A 49 1.91 -7.04 -24.19
C GLU A 49 0.61 -7.23 -23.40
N GLN A 50 0.67 -7.82 -22.21
CA GLN A 50 -0.50 -7.96 -21.33
C GLN A 50 -1.09 -6.60 -20.97
N ARG A 51 -0.24 -5.61 -20.67
CA ARG A 51 -0.68 -4.23 -20.40
C ARG A 51 -1.35 -3.61 -21.61
N ARG A 52 -0.78 -3.75 -22.81
CA ARG A 52 -1.39 -3.26 -24.06
C ARG A 52 -2.73 -3.92 -24.33
N LYS A 53 -2.83 -5.24 -24.16
CA LYS A 53 -4.08 -6.00 -24.37
C LYS A 53 -5.17 -5.57 -23.37
N LEU A 54 -4.82 -5.40 -22.10
CA LEU A 54 -5.75 -4.90 -21.09
C LEU A 54 -6.16 -3.46 -21.38
N GLY A 55 -5.22 -2.57 -21.72
CA GLY A 55 -5.50 -1.19 -22.11
C GLY A 55 -6.46 -1.11 -23.29
N ALA A 56 -6.26 -1.92 -24.32
CA ALA A 56 -7.17 -2.00 -25.47
C ALA A 56 -8.58 -2.47 -25.08
N ARG A 57 -8.69 -3.48 -24.19
CA ARG A 57 -9.99 -3.95 -23.69
C ARG A 57 -10.72 -2.88 -22.89
N LEU A 58 -10.00 -2.15 -22.04
CA LEU A 58 -10.55 -1.04 -21.26
C LEU A 58 -10.99 0.12 -22.15
N ARG A 59 -10.20 0.44 -23.18
CA ARG A 59 -10.53 1.47 -24.17
C ARG A 59 -11.82 1.15 -24.91
N ALA A 60 -12.00 -0.09 -25.37
CA ALA A 60 -13.24 -0.51 -26.03
C ALA A 60 -14.47 -0.40 -25.10
N GLY A 61 -14.30 -0.61 -23.78
CA GLY A 61 -15.37 -0.37 -22.81
C GLY A 61 -15.65 1.11 -22.59
N TYR A 62 -14.60 1.94 -22.48
CA TYR A 62 -14.72 3.38 -22.32
C TYR A 62 -15.39 4.05 -23.52
N GLU A 63 -15.04 3.64 -24.75
CA GLU A 63 -15.65 4.13 -25.99
C GLU A 63 -17.13 3.76 -26.11
N LYS A 64 -17.56 2.64 -25.49
CA LYS A 64 -18.98 2.26 -25.37
C LYS A 64 -19.74 3.07 -24.30
N GLY A 65 -19.07 3.99 -23.59
CA GLY A 65 -19.66 4.85 -22.57
C GLY A 65 -19.53 4.33 -21.14
N ALA A 66 -18.80 3.23 -20.90
CA ALA A 66 -18.56 2.74 -19.55
C ALA A 66 -17.68 3.72 -18.76
N THR A 67 -18.02 3.93 -17.50
CA THR A 67 -17.28 4.80 -16.60
C THR A 67 -16.03 4.11 -16.04
N ILE A 68 -15.06 4.88 -15.57
CA ILE A 68 -13.81 4.35 -15.00
C ILE A 68 -14.08 3.44 -13.79
N ALA A 69 -15.12 3.76 -13.01
CA ALA A 69 -15.55 2.94 -11.88
C ALA A 69 -16.07 1.58 -12.34
N GLU A 70 -16.88 1.54 -13.40
CA GLU A 70 -17.42 0.29 -13.97
C GLU A 70 -16.34 -0.55 -14.67
N LEU A 71 -15.31 0.09 -15.20
CA LEU A 71 -14.14 -0.57 -15.78
C LEU A 71 -13.18 -1.12 -14.72
N THR A 72 -13.39 -0.80 -13.44
CA THR A 72 -12.57 -1.30 -12.34
C THR A 72 -12.98 -2.74 -12.03
N THR A 73 -12.09 -3.67 -12.34
CA THR A 73 -12.23 -5.10 -12.01
C THR A 73 -11.32 -5.46 -10.84
N PRO A 74 -11.65 -6.50 -10.05
CA PRO A 74 -10.79 -6.97 -8.97
C PRO A 74 -9.36 -7.31 -9.45
N ASP A 75 -9.21 -7.71 -10.71
CA ASP A 75 -7.91 -7.99 -11.34
C ASP A 75 -7.03 -6.74 -11.54
N ILE A 76 -7.64 -5.55 -11.68
CA ILE A 76 -6.95 -4.27 -11.88
C ILE A 76 -6.77 -3.53 -10.53
N GLY A 77 -7.59 -3.86 -9.54
CA GLY A 77 -7.46 -3.44 -8.15
C GLY A 77 -7.84 -1.98 -7.84
N SER A 78 -7.66 -1.03 -8.77
CA SER A 78 -7.98 0.37 -8.53
C SER A 78 -8.26 1.17 -9.79
N GLU A 79 -9.16 2.16 -9.68
CA GLU A 79 -9.41 3.16 -10.74
C GLU A 79 -8.13 3.85 -11.22
N SER A 80 -7.15 4.07 -10.34
CA SER A 80 -5.88 4.71 -10.71
C SER A 80 -5.07 3.85 -11.66
N GLN A 81 -5.15 2.51 -11.53
CA GLN A 81 -4.52 1.61 -12.49
C GLN A 81 -5.29 1.60 -13.82
N VAL A 82 -6.63 1.61 -13.79
CA VAL A 82 -7.46 1.73 -15.00
C VAL A 82 -7.09 3.00 -15.78
N ARG A 83 -6.96 4.15 -15.11
CA ARG A 83 -6.54 5.41 -15.73
C ARG A 83 -5.14 5.33 -16.35
N LYS A 84 -4.17 4.72 -15.66
CA LYS A 84 -2.81 4.50 -16.21
C LYS A 84 -2.84 3.65 -17.48
N LEU A 85 -3.61 2.56 -17.48
CA LEU A 85 -3.75 1.68 -18.65
C LEU A 85 -4.46 2.38 -19.81
N LEU A 86 -5.48 3.21 -19.54
CA LEU A 86 -6.15 4.02 -20.57
C LEU A 86 -5.22 5.09 -21.16
N HIS A 87 -4.38 5.72 -20.35
CA HIS A 87 -3.35 6.64 -20.82
C HIS A 87 -2.30 5.94 -21.67
N GLU A 88 -1.80 4.77 -21.25
CA GLU A 88 -0.88 3.94 -22.04
C GLU A 88 -1.49 3.49 -23.38
N ALA A 89 -2.81 3.29 -23.44
CA ALA A 89 -3.55 2.97 -24.66
C ALA A 89 -3.87 4.18 -25.56
N GLY A 90 -3.39 5.38 -25.21
CA GLY A 90 -3.58 6.60 -25.98
C GLY A 90 -5.01 7.15 -25.93
N THR A 91 -5.79 6.79 -24.91
CA THR A 91 -7.17 7.27 -24.79
C THR A 91 -7.15 8.73 -24.30
N THR A 92 -7.75 9.64 -25.07
CA THR A 92 -7.96 11.02 -24.62
C THR A 92 -9.02 11.01 -23.53
N MET A 93 -8.60 11.00 -22.27
CA MET A 93 -9.50 11.03 -21.13
C MET A 93 -10.33 12.33 -21.13
N ARG A 94 -11.63 12.21 -20.82
CA ARG A 94 -12.46 13.38 -20.54
C ARG A 94 -11.80 14.18 -19.40
N PRO A 95 -11.55 15.49 -19.57
CA PRO A 95 -10.89 16.27 -18.54
C PRO A 95 -11.68 16.14 -17.24
N PRO A 96 -11.02 15.91 -16.10
CA PRO A 96 -11.72 15.86 -14.82
C PRO A 96 -12.48 17.17 -14.64
N SER A 97 -13.71 17.09 -14.15
CA SER A 97 -14.45 18.29 -13.78
C SER A 97 -13.55 19.10 -12.84
N ARG A 98 -13.32 20.37 -13.17
CA ARG A 98 -12.46 21.24 -12.36
C ARG A 98 -13.04 21.23 -10.95
N ARG A 99 -12.36 20.60 -9.99
CA ARG A 99 -12.69 20.81 -8.58
C ARG A 99 -12.44 22.30 -8.32
N ARG A 100 -13.49 23.05 -8.00
CA ARG A 100 -13.37 24.43 -7.51
C ARG A 100 -12.35 24.40 -6.37
N LYS A 101 -11.28 25.19 -6.48
CA LYS A 101 -10.25 25.21 -5.44
C LYS A 101 -10.91 25.79 -4.19
N LYS A 102 -10.67 25.17 -3.03
CA LYS A 102 -11.12 25.72 -1.73
C LYS A 102 -10.51 27.10 -1.42
N THR A 103 -9.56 27.56 -2.25
CA THR A 103 -8.96 28.90 -2.21
C THR A 103 -9.81 29.98 -2.86
N ASP A 104 -11.03 29.71 -3.32
CA ASP A 104 -12.02 30.77 -3.59
C ASP A 104 -12.60 31.34 -2.26
N HIS A 105 -11.81 31.35 -1.18
CA HIS A 105 -12.11 32.10 0.04
C HIS A 105 -11.67 33.53 -0.20
N CYS A 106 -12.62 34.45 -0.15
CA CYS A 106 -12.32 35.87 -0.23
C CYS A 106 -11.34 36.23 0.90
N PRO A 107 -10.15 36.80 0.60
CA PRO A 107 -9.15 37.09 1.63
C PRO A 107 -9.61 38.14 2.65
N THR A 108 -10.77 38.76 2.43
CA THR A 108 -11.36 39.77 3.31
C THR A 108 -12.63 39.33 4.05
N CYS A 109 -13.09 38.07 3.89
CA CYS A 109 -14.32 37.63 4.55
C CYS A 109 -14.03 36.71 5.74
N THR A 110 -14.38 37.15 6.94
CA THR A 110 -14.19 36.46 8.23
C THR A 110 -15.23 35.38 8.53
N CYS A 111 -16.06 34.95 7.57
CA CYS A 111 -17.15 33.99 7.80
C CYS A 111 -16.73 32.51 7.83
N GLY A 112 -15.43 32.20 7.85
CA GLY A 112 -14.89 30.83 7.90
C GLY A 112 -14.29 30.45 9.25
N GLN A 113 -14.97 30.65 10.37
CA GLN A 113 -14.45 30.12 11.65
C GLN A 113 -14.56 28.59 11.65
N PRO A 114 -13.45 27.84 11.83
CA PRO A 114 -13.50 26.43 12.15
C PRO A 114 -14.17 26.27 13.52
N GLN A 115 -15.10 25.32 13.63
CA GLN A 115 -15.65 24.97 14.93
C GLN A 115 -14.53 24.41 15.79
N ASP A 116 -14.26 25.18 16.83
CA ASP A 116 -13.48 24.88 18.02
C ASP A 116 -13.74 23.43 18.46
N SER A 117 -12.77 22.56 18.23
CA SER A 117 -12.74 21.22 18.83
C SER A 117 -12.07 21.34 20.20
N GLY A 118 -12.73 22.07 21.09
CA GLY A 118 -12.18 22.51 22.38
C GLY A 118 -13.07 22.18 23.57
N GLU A 119 -13.64 20.97 23.65
CA GLU A 119 -14.10 20.41 24.92
C GLU A 119 -13.27 19.17 25.27
N ARG A 120 -12.03 19.43 25.71
CA ARG A 120 -11.27 18.48 26.51
C ARG A 120 -11.78 18.63 27.95
N SER A 121 -12.94 18.04 28.23
CA SER A 121 -13.47 17.97 29.59
C SER A 121 -12.41 17.38 30.52
N ALA A 122 -12.14 18.12 31.58
CA ALA A 122 -11.47 17.65 32.77
C ALA A 122 -12.19 16.40 33.29
N ILE A 123 -11.47 15.28 33.34
CA ILE A 123 -11.68 14.29 34.38
C ILE A 123 -10.61 14.56 35.42
N GLU A 124 -11.00 15.25 36.49
CA GLU A 124 -10.21 15.40 37.69
C GLU A 124 -10.06 14.05 38.40
N ASP A 125 -8.87 13.88 38.97
CA ASP A 125 -8.46 12.97 40.02
C ASP A 125 -9.59 12.39 40.89
N SER A 126 -9.56 11.06 41.09
CA SER A 126 -9.73 10.45 42.42
C SER A 126 -9.39 8.95 42.44
N ASP A 127 -8.24 8.68 43.05
CA ASP A 127 -8.01 7.70 44.12
C ASP A 127 -7.76 6.20 43.82
N SER A 128 -6.61 5.77 44.36
CA SER A 128 -6.28 4.47 44.95
C SER A 128 -6.75 3.17 44.27
N SER A 129 -5.77 2.37 43.84
CA SER A 129 -5.14 1.39 44.75
C SER A 129 -4.08 0.56 44.03
N ASP A 130 -2.86 0.68 44.55
CA ASP A 130 -1.94 -0.42 44.85
C ASP A 130 -2.18 -1.77 44.14
N VAL A 131 -1.30 -2.12 43.18
CA VAL A 131 -0.78 -3.48 43.14
C VAL A 131 0.67 -3.49 42.66
N ALA A 132 1.53 -3.92 43.57
CA ALA A 132 2.96 -4.04 43.42
C ALA A 132 3.39 -4.90 42.21
N PRO A 133 4.62 -4.71 41.70
CA PRO A 133 5.21 -5.64 40.75
C PRO A 133 5.74 -6.88 41.48
N GLN A 134 5.82 -8.01 40.77
CA GLN A 134 6.96 -8.95 40.72
C GLN A 134 6.51 -10.40 40.45
N ARG A 135 7.36 -11.09 39.66
CA ARG A 135 7.63 -12.55 39.64
C ARG A 135 6.74 -13.50 38.80
N THR A 136 7.28 -13.86 37.64
CA THR A 136 7.27 -15.24 37.06
C THR A 136 7.73 -16.28 38.10
N PRO A 137 7.35 -17.59 38.10
CA PRO A 137 7.65 -18.53 36.99
C PRO A 137 6.72 -19.77 36.83
N VAL A 138 7.00 -20.55 35.76
CA VAL A 138 6.86 -22.02 35.61
C VAL A 138 5.49 -22.67 35.86
N GLN A 139 4.93 -23.35 34.85
CA GLN A 139 4.44 -24.73 35.00
C GLN A 139 4.70 -25.53 33.71
N GLU A 140 5.65 -26.47 33.83
CA GLU A 140 5.69 -27.71 33.08
C GLU A 140 4.44 -28.54 33.41
N GLY A 141 3.93 -29.30 32.43
CA GLY A 141 2.72 -30.10 32.61
C GLY A 141 2.48 -31.12 31.49
N VAL A 142 3.33 -32.16 31.47
CA VAL A 142 3.07 -33.57 31.15
C VAL A 142 2.18 -33.95 29.94
N PRO A 143 2.71 -34.68 28.92
CA PRO A 143 1.88 -35.51 28.05
C PRO A 143 1.41 -36.76 28.79
N GLY A 144 0.09 -37.00 28.76
CA GLY A 144 -0.52 -38.24 29.22
C GLY A 144 -0.11 -39.42 28.34
N GLU A 145 0.65 -40.33 28.93
CA GLU A 145 1.01 -41.63 28.41
C GLU A 145 -0.06 -42.67 28.80
N SER A 146 -0.14 -43.74 28.00
CA SER A 146 -0.75 -45.06 28.29
C SER A 146 -2.22 -45.24 27.90
N ALA A 147 -2.65 -46.34 27.28
CA ALA A 147 -1.95 -47.47 26.69
C ALA A 147 -2.96 -48.24 25.81
N VAL A 148 -2.55 -48.60 24.60
CA VAL A 148 -3.14 -49.69 23.82
C VAL A 148 -2.01 -50.58 23.35
N ARG A 149 -1.91 -51.79 23.93
CA ARG A 149 -1.60 -53.06 23.25
C ARG A 149 -1.16 -54.14 24.24
N SER A 150 -1.74 -55.32 23.97
CA SER A 150 -1.31 -56.69 24.28
C SER A 150 -1.46 -57.19 25.71
#